data_AF-A0A1B6JD58-F1
#
_entry.id   AF-A0A1B6JD58-F1
#
_cell.length_a   1.000
_cell.length_b   1.000
_cell.length_c   1.000
_cell.angle_alpha   90.00
_cell.angle_beta   90.00
_cell.angle_gamma   90.00
#
_symmetry.space_group_name_H-M   'P 1'
#
loop_
_entity.id
_entity.type
_entity.pdbx_description
1 polymer ?
#
loop_
_entity_poly.entity_id
_entity_poly.type
_entity_poly.pdbx_seq_one_letter_code
_entity_poly.pdbx_strand_id
1 'polypeptide(L)'
;MTFLNEMYVQLKRSQLQLKTQYDGVPPQIMLLTLLSKCFIDCLQAKPLSKIEIEAIFFILTSIGKDLEHDLPKMMSQVFFNIRDVFMTPASAGPIKSTLLQLIELRASKWQMPASAVMYYYPGSR
;
A
#
# COMPACT_ATOMS: atom_id res chain seq x y z
N MET A 1 6.28 -7.93 6.43
CA MET A 1 5.59 -7.51 5.18
C MET A 1 6.52 -7.38 3.99
N THR A 2 7.75 -6.84 4.14
CA THR A 2 8.72 -6.65 3.04
C THR A 2 9.02 -7.90 2.22
N PHE A 3 9.28 -9.04 2.86
CA PHE A 3 9.50 -10.33 2.16
C PHE A 3 8.34 -10.71 1.23
N LEU A 4 7.09 -10.54 1.68
CA LEU A 4 5.91 -10.85 0.86
C LEU A 4 5.79 -9.92 -0.35
N ASN A 5 6.14 -8.65 -0.18
CA ASN A 5 6.19 -7.68 -1.28
C ASN A 5 7.26 -8.07 -2.31
N GLU A 6 8.46 -8.42 -1.85
CA GLU A 6 9.54 -8.87 -2.74
C GLU A 6 9.14 -10.12 -3.52
N MET A 7 8.52 -11.10 -2.86
CA MET A 7 7.99 -12.28 -3.55
C MET A 7 6.94 -11.91 -4.60
N TYR A 8 6.01 -11.00 -4.29
CA TYR A 8 4.99 -10.55 -5.24
C TYR A 8 5.64 -9.91 -6.48
N VAL A 9 6.58 -8.99 -6.28
CA VAL A 9 7.30 -8.30 -7.36
C VAL A 9 8.07 -9.29 -8.23
N GLN A 10 8.77 -10.25 -7.64
CA GLN A 10 9.52 -11.26 -8.38
C GLN A 10 8.59 -12.19 -9.17
N LEU A 11 7.50 -12.66 -8.57
CA LEU A 11 6.53 -13.53 -9.26
C LEU A 11 5.84 -12.82 -10.43
N LYS A 12 5.51 -11.54 -10.29
CA LYS A 12 4.98 -10.72 -11.39
C LYS A 12 5.98 -10.64 -12.54
N ARG A 13 7.26 -10.40 -12.23
CA ARG A 13 8.34 -10.37 -13.22
C ARG A 13 8.52 -11.73 -13.92
N SER A 14 8.50 -12.83 -13.17
CA SER A 14 8.66 -14.18 -13.72
C SER A 14 7.46 -14.63 -14.56
N GLN A 15 6.24 -14.26 -14.20
CA GLN A 15 5.04 -14.63 -14.98
C GLN A 15 5.06 -14.00 -16.38
N LEU A 16 5.52 -12.75 -16.50
CA LEU A 16 5.71 -12.08 -17.79
C LEU A 16 6.69 -12.83 -18.69
N GLN A 17 7.65 -13.54 -18.10
CA GLN A 17 8.68 -14.28 -18.83
C GLN A 17 8.27 -15.72 -19.17
N LEU A 18 7.55 -16.40 -18.27
CA LEU A 18 7.38 -17.86 -18.32
C LEU A 18 5.98 -18.33 -18.78
N LYS A 19 4.99 -17.43 -18.94
CA LYS A 19 3.60 -17.76 -19.35
C LYS A 19 3.04 -19.03 -18.67
N THR A 20 3.32 -19.19 -17.38
CA THR A 20 2.92 -20.36 -16.61
C THR A 20 1.39 -20.42 -16.50
N GLN A 21 0.80 -21.53 -16.95
CA GLN A 21 -0.60 -21.83 -16.72
C GLN A 21 -0.76 -22.35 -15.29
N TYR A 22 -1.70 -21.79 -14.55
CA TYR A 22 -2.04 -22.21 -13.19
C TYR A 22 -3.47 -22.73 -13.18
N ASP A 23 -3.66 -23.96 -12.71
CA ASP A 23 -4.97 -24.47 -12.32
C ASP A 23 -5.30 -23.93 -10.91
N GLY A 24 -6.17 -22.93 -10.84
CA GLY A 24 -6.66 -22.34 -9.59
C GLY A 24 -6.45 -20.83 -9.47
N VAL A 25 -6.39 -20.32 -8.23
CA VAL A 25 -6.15 -18.90 -7.96
C VAL A 25 -4.69 -18.56 -8.31
N PRO A 26 -4.43 -17.54 -9.14
CA PRO A 26 -3.06 -17.16 -9.49
C PRO A 26 -2.24 -16.82 -8.24
N PRO A 27 -0.99 -17.30 -8.10
CA PRO A 27 -0.16 -17.04 -6.93
C PRO A 27 0.03 -15.55 -6.62
N GLN A 28 0.04 -14.71 -7.66
CA GLN A 28 0.11 -13.25 -7.55
C GLN A 28 -1.09 -12.72 -6.76
N ILE A 29 -2.30 -13.17 -7.08
CA ILE A 29 -3.54 -12.79 -6.38
C ILE A 29 -3.52 -13.28 -4.93
N MET A 30 -2.98 -14.48 -4.68
CA MET A 30 -2.86 -15.02 -3.31
C MET A 30 -1.91 -14.17 -2.46
N LEU A 31 -0.75 -13.78 -2.99
CA LEU A 31 0.18 -12.90 -2.28
C LEU A 31 -0.38 -11.50 -2.07
N LEU A 32 -1.08 -10.95 -3.07
CA LEU A 32 -1.73 -9.64 -2.96
C LEU A 32 -2.84 -9.66 -1.89
N THR A 33 -3.59 -10.76 -1.80
CA THR A 33 -4.58 -11.01 -0.75
C THR A 33 -3.91 -11.09 0.63
N LEU A 34 -2.79 -11.83 0.75
CA LEU A 34 -2.06 -11.97 2.01
C LEU A 34 -1.49 -10.64 2.48
N LEU A 35 -0.85 -9.87 1.58
CA LEU A 35 -0.36 -8.52 1.86
C LEU A 35 -1.48 -7.60 2.35
N SER A 36 -2.65 -7.66 1.70
CA SER A 36 -3.82 -6.87 2.09
C SER A 36 -4.31 -7.20 3.50
N LYS A 37 -4.36 -8.49 3.85
CA LYS A 37 -4.70 -8.93 5.21
C LYS A 37 -3.68 -8.42 6.23
N CYS A 38 -2.38 -8.54 5.94
CA CYS A 38 -1.34 -7.99 6.80
C CYS A 38 -1.51 -6.48 7.03
N PHE A 39 -1.85 -5.71 5.99
CA PHE A 39 -2.14 -4.28 6.17
C PHE A 39 -3.35 -4.04 7.07
N ILE A 40 -4.44 -4.77 6.85
CA ILE A 40 -5.65 -4.64 7.67
C ILE A 40 -5.35 -4.95 9.13
N ASP A 41 -4.69 -6.06 9.40
CA ASP A 41 -4.34 -6.51 10.75
C ASP A 41 -3.39 -5.52 11.44
N CYS A 42 -2.35 -5.05 10.74
CA CYS A 42 -1.45 -4.02 11.26
C CYS A 42 -2.22 -2.72 11.55
N LEU A 43 -3.04 -2.22 10.62
CA LEU A 43 -3.76 -0.96 10.80
C LEU A 43 -4.76 -0.99 11.96
N GLN A 44 -5.26 -2.18 12.32
CA GLN A 44 -6.13 -2.40 13.47
C GLN A 44 -5.38 -2.54 14.80
N ALA A 45 -4.12 -2.99 14.77
CA ALA A 45 -3.23 -3.06 15.93
C ALA A 45 -2.69 -1.66 16.28
N LYS A 46 -3.51 -0.83 16.94
CA LYS A 46 -3.11 0.50 17.44
C LYS A 46 -2.41 0.39 18.81
N PRO A 47 -1.43 1.26 19.13
CA PRO A 47 -0.89 2.36 18.32
C PRO A 47 0.18 1.87 17.32
N LEU A 48 0.24 2.51 16.15
CA LEU A 48 1.24 2.22 15.13
C LEU A 48 2.49 3.07 15.29
N SER A 49 3.65 2.45 15.18
CA SER A 49 4.93 3.14 15.12
C SER A 49 5.14 3.83 13.77
N LYS A 50 6.04 4.82 13.74
CA LYS A 50 6.45 5.49 12.50
C LYS A 50 6.99 4.49 11.45
N ILE A 51 7.79 3.51 11.89
CA ILE A 51 8.42 2.51 11.03
C ILE A 51 7.36 1.64 10.33
N GLU A 52 6.31 1.24 11.05
CA GLU A 52 5.22 0.45 10.47
C GLU A 52 4.44 1.25 9.41
N ILE A 53 4.17 2.53 9.68
CA ILE A 53 3.50 3.42 8.73
C ILE A 53 4.34 3.64 7.47
N GLU A 54 5.65 3.85 7.61
CA GLU A 54 6.57 3.97 6.48
C GLU A 54 6.66 2.69 5.66
N ALA A 55 6.68 1.52 6.31
CA ALA A 55 6.65 0.23 5.63
C ALA A 55 5.34 0.02 4.86
N ILE A 56 4.19 0.35 5.46
CA ILE A 56 2.88 0.30 4.79
C ILE A 56 2.87 1.23 3.57
N PHE A 57 3.37 2.47 3.73
CA PHE A 57 3.48 3.44 2.65
C PHE A 57 4.31 2.89 1.48
N PHE A 58 5.53 2.43 1.76
CA PHE A 58 6.45 1.92 0.75
C PHE A 58 5.87 0.72 -0.03
N ILE A 59 5.23 -0.21 0.68
CA ILE A 59 4.69 -1.40 0.03
C ILE A 59 3.43 -1.04 -0.77
N LEU A 60 2.51 -0.23 -0.22
CA LEU A 60 1.30 0.17 -0.94
C LEU A 60 1.59 1.04 -2.16
N THR A 61 2.62 1.90 -2.14
CA THR A 61 3.01 2.63 -3.36
C THR A 61 3.55 1.70 -4.44
N SER A 62 4.17 0.58 -4.07
CA SER A 62 4.67 -0.43 -5.00
C SER A 62 3.56 -1.27 -5.64
N ILE A 63 2.54 -1.68 -4.87
CA ILE A 63 1.52 -2.66 -5.33
C ILE A 63 0.12 -2.06 -5.48
N GLY A 64 -0.07 -0.78 -5.17
CA GLY A 64 -1.39 -0.17 -5.02
C GLY A 64 -2.26 -0.23 -6.28
N LYS A 65 -1.66 -0.04 -7.46
CA LYS A 65 -2.36 -0.16 -8.74
C LYS A 65 -2.89 -1.57 -8.96
N ASP A 66 -2.06 -2.57 -8.70
CA ASP A 66 -2.44 -3.98 -8.84
C ASP A 66 -3.54 -4.33 -7.83
N LEU A 67 -3.37 -3.88 -6.58
CA LEU A 67 -4.35 -4.14 -5.53
C LEU A 67 -5.72 -3.49 -5.81
N GLU A 68 -5.75 -2.29 -6.37
CA GLU A 68 -7.00 -1.62 -6.74
C GLU A 68 -7.69 -2.29 -7.93
N HIS A 69 -6.91 -2.82 -8.87
CA HIS A 69 -7.43 -3.54 -10.04
C HIS A 69 -7.97 -4.93 -9.66
N ASP A 70 -7.15 -5.74 -8.98
CA ASP A 70 -7.41 -7.15 -8.75
C ASP A 70 -8.31 -7.38 -7.51
N LEU A 71 -8.20 -6.54 -6.48
CA LEU A 71 -8.88 -6.71 -5.19
C LEU A 71 -9.51 -5.40 -4.68
N PRO A 72 -10.42 -4.75 -5.44
CA PRO A 72 -10.96 -3.42 -5.12
C PRO A 72 -11.67 -3.33 -3.77
N LYS A 73 -12.30 -4.43 -3.33
CA LYS A 73 -12.95 -4.52 -2.00
C LYS A 73 -11.91 -4.46 -0.87
N MET A 74 -10.80 -5.18 -1.01
CA MET A 74 -9.72 -5.16 -0.01
C MET A 74 -9.00 -3.81 -0.01
N MET A 75 -8.77 -3.22 -1.19
CA MET A 75 -8.25 -1.85 -1.31
C MET A 75 -9.11 -0.85 -0.54
N SER A 76 -10.44 -0.95 -0.69
CA SER A 76 -11.39 -0.09 0.02
C SER A 76 -11.31 -0.26 1.54
N GLN A 77 -11.18 -1.50 2.02
CA GLN A 77 -11.02 -1.79 3.44
C GLN A 77 -9.69 -1.29 4.01
N VAL A 78 -8.58 -1.48 3.29
CA VAL A 78 -7.25 -0.94 3.68
C VAL A 78 -7.33 0.57 3.85
N PHE A 79 -7.92 1.28 2.88
CA PHE A 79 -8.03 2.73 2.95
C PHE A 79 -9.09 3.24 3.91
N PHE A 80 -10.08 2.43 4.27
CA PHE A 80 -10.96 2.72 5.40
C PHE A 80 -10.15 2.75 6.69
N ASN A 81 -9.35 1.71 6.95
CA ASN A 81 -8.51 1.63 8.15
C ASN A 81 -7.42 2.73 8.18
N ILE A 82 -6.79 3.05 7.04
CA ILE A 82 -5.83 4.17 6.95
C ILE A 82 -6.47 5.49 7.39
N ARG A 83 -7.69 5.79 6.93
CA ARG A 83 -8.40 7.02 7.32
C ARG A 83 -8.74 7.02 8.81
N ASP A 84 -9.12 5.87 9.35
CA ASP A 84 -9.40 5.72 10.78
C ASP A 84 -8.15 5.97 11.66
N VAL A 85 -6.98 5.46 11.23
CA VAL A 85 -5.70 5.77 11.89
C VAL A 85 -5.34 7.25 11.75
N PHE A 86 -5.55 7.86 10.58
CA PHE A 86 -5.29 9.29 10.36
C PHE A 86 -6.14 10.19 11.28
N MET A 87 -7.42 9.85 11.46
CA MET A 87 -8.34 10.60 12.32
C MET A 87 -8.11 10.39 13.82
N THR A 88 -7.29 9.39 14.20
CA THR A 88 -6.97 9.13 15.61
C THR A 88 -6.18 10.32 16.21
N PRO A 89 -6.63 10.92 17.33
CA PRO A 89 -5.99 12.12 17.90
C PRO A 89 -4.55 11.92 18.34
N ALA A 90 -4.20 10.69 18.76
CA ALA A 90 -2.87 10.32 19.24
C ALA A 90 -1.80 10.21 18.13
N SER A 91 -2.19 10.28 16.86
CA SER A 91 -1.26 10.12 15.74
C SER A 91 -0.35 11.35 15.60
N ALA A 92 0.96 11.14 15.73
CA ALA A 92 1.97 12.21 15.62
C ALA A 92 1.98 12.89 14.23
N GLY A 93 2.42 14.15 14.17
CA GLY A 93 2.46 14.94 12.93
C GLY A 93 3.10 14.24 11.73
N PRO A 94 4.29 13.61 11.86
CA PRO A 94 4.91 12.87 10.75
C PRO A 94 4.08 11.68 10.26
N ILE A 95 3.43 10.94 11.16
CA ILE A 95 2.54 9.82 10.81
C ILE A 95 1.35 10.34 10.01
N LYS A 96 0.71 11.42 10.47
CA LYS A 96 -0.41 12.05 9.75
C LYS A 96 0.00 12.52 8.36
N SER A 97 1.20 13.08 8.21
CA SER A 97 1.74 13.50 6.91
C SER A 97 1.87 12.32 5.93
N THR A 98 2.51 11.22 6.35
CA THR A 98 2.67 10.01 5.53
C THR A 98 1.34 9.37 5.16
N LEU A 99 0.39 9.31 6.11
CA LEU A 99 -0.94 8.76 5.85
C LEU A 99 -1.74 9.64 4.88
N LEU A 100 -1.68 10.97 5.03
CA LEU A 100 -2.35 11.90 4.12
C LEU A 100 -1.78 11.77 2.70
N GLN A 101 -0.45 11.66 2.58
CA GLN A 101 0.20 11.43 1.30
C GLN A 101 -0.32 10.16 0.63
N LEU A 102 -0.48 9.08 1.39
CA LEU A 102 -0.99 7.83 0.86
C LEU A 102 -2.45 7.94 0.40
N ILE A 103 -3.28 8.68 1.16
CA ILE A 103 -4.68 8.99 0.80
C ILE A 103 -4.74 9.77 -0.52
N GLU A 104 -3.93 10.82 -0.66
CA GLU A 104 -3.86 11.64 -1.88
C GLU A 104 -3.32 10.85 -3.08
N LEU A 105 -2.33 9.98 -2.86
CA LEU A 105 -1.77 9.13 -3.92
C LEU A 105 -2.85 8.24 -4.52
N ARG A 106 -3.66 7.58 -3.68
CA ARG A 106 -4.76 6.76 -4.18
C ARG A 106 -5.85 7.61 -4.86
N ALA A 107 -6.25 8.73 -4.25
CA ALA A 107 -7.23 9.63 -4.84
C ALA A 107 -6.81 10.12 -6.25
N SER A 108 -5.50 10.25 -6.46
CA SER A 108 -4.88 10.63 -7.73
C SER A 108 -4.56 9.43 -8.63
N LYS A 109 -5.24 8.28 -8.44
CA LYS A 109 -5.05 7.04 -9.24
C LYS A 109 -3.59 6.58 -9.29
N TRP A 110 -2.90 6.64 -8.15
CA TRP A 110 -1.49 6.26 -7.99
C TRP A 110 -0.54 7.07 -8.88
N GLN A 111 -0.88 8.33 -9.13
CA GLN A 111 -0.07 9.31 -9.84
C GLN A 111 -0.11 10.63 -9.06
N MET A 112 0.95 10.90 -8.30
CA MET A 112 0.97 12.07 -7.43
C MET A 112 1.04 13.36 -8.28
N PRO A 113 0.16 14.35 -8.07
CA PRO A 113 0.27 15.63 -8.76
C PRO A 113 1.52 16.40 -8.33
N ALA A 114 2.05 17.23 -9.21
CA ALA A 114 3.27 18.00 -8.96
C ALA A 114 3.17 18.90 -7.71
N SER A 115 1.99 19.46 -7.44
CA SER A 115 1.73 20.27 -6.24
C SER A 115 1.91 19.47 -4.95
N ALA A 116 1.43 18.22 -4.90
CA ALA A 116 1.60 17.34 -3.75
C ALA A 116 3.08 16.91 -3.61
N VAL A 117 3.79 16.63 -4.70
CA VAL A 117 5.24 16.35 -4.66
C VAL A 117 6.01 17.52 -4.01
N MET A 118 5.70 18.76 -4.39
CA MET A 118 6.33 19.95 -3.82
C MET A 118 6.00 20.14 -2.33
N TYR A 119 4.82 19.73 -1.89
CA TYR A 119 4.39 19.78 -0.50
C TYR A 119 5.12 18.75 0.38
N TYR A 120 5.21 17.49 -0.08
CA TYR A 120 5.82 16.40 0.69
C TYR A 120 7.35 16.36 0.58
N TYR A 121 7.93 16.89 -0.50
CA TYR A 121 9.37 16.84 -0.77
C TYR A 121 9.97 18.19 -1.23
N PRO A 122 9.82 19.27 -0.45
CA PRO A 122 10.39 20.57 -0.79
C PRO A 122 11.94 20.48 -0.77
N GLY A 123 12.58 20.46 -1.95
CA GLY A 123 14.04 20.42 -2.09
C GLY A 123 14.62 19.18 -2.78
N SER A 124 13.79 18.28 -3.31
CA SER A 124 14.24 17.10 -4.09
C SER A 124 14.59 17.40 -5.55
N ARG A 125 15.15 18.59 -5.83
CA ARG A 125 15.68 18.99 -7.14
C ARG A 125 17.17 18.68 -7.25
#